data_AF-A0A8T0FQ27-F1
#
_entry.id   AF-A0A8T0FQ27-F1
#
_cell.length_a   1.000
_cell.length_b   1.000
_cell.length_c   1.000
_cell.angle_alpha   90.00
_cell.angle_beta   90.00
_cell.angle_gamma   90.00
#
_symmetry.space_group_name_H-M   'P 1'
#
loop_
_entity.id
_entity.type
_entity.pdbx_description
1 polymer ?
#
loop_
_entity_poly.entity_id
_entity_poly.type
_entity_poly.pdbx_seq_one_letter_code
_entity_poly.pdbx_strand_id
1 'polypeptide(L)'
;MPLWCHKWPIYNDKERFKLAYSHLAPHNVNTYIDDISTSHDDFNYHLKVIYKSLKQTQKLASSWTREKTQLAVSEITLFGRIISQMVVRPDPERIAAMNVT
;
A
#
# COMPACT_ATOMS: atom_id res chain seq x y z
N MET A 1 -15.20 -10.67 -7.04
CA MET A 1 -14.25 -9.99 -7.94
C MET A 1 -12.99 -9.73 -7.16
N PRO A 2 -11.78 -10.12 -7.61
CA PRO A 2 -10.54 -10.00 -6.84
C PRO A 2 -10.26 -8.56 -6.34
N LEU A 3 -9.85 -8.45 -5.07
CA LEU A 3 -9.41 -7.21 -4.42
C LEU A 3 -7.96 -7.13 -4.76
N TRP A 4 -7.61 -6.21 -5.62
CA TRP A 4 -6.22 -5.98 -5.95
C TRP A 4 -5.70 -4.98 -4.93
N CYS A 5 -4.61 -5.33 -4.26
CA CYS A 5 -4.07 -4.59 -3.14
C CYS A 5 -2.62 -4.18 -3.40
N HIS A 6 -2.20 -3.09 -2.78
CA HIS A 6 -0.84 -2.55 -2.88
C HIS A 6 -0.35 -1.95 -1.57
N LYS A 7 0.97 -1.94 -1.39
CA LYS A 7 1.64 -1.29 -0.26
C LYS A 7 3.06 -0.83 -0.62
N TRP A 8 3.43 0.39 -0.24
CA TRP A 8 4.76 0.97 -0.50
C TRP A 8 5.28 1.76 0.69
N PRO A 9 6.46 1.41 1.25
CA PRO A 9 7.15 2.26 2.21
C PRO A 9 7.92 3.38 1.50
N ILE A 10 7.86 4.60 2.04
CA ILE A 10 8.51 5.79 1.50
C ILE A 10 9.32 6.50 2.58
N TYR A 11 10.61 6.73 2.29
CA TYR A 11 11.55 7.43 3.17
C TYR A 11 11.56 8.93 2.86
N ASN A 12 10.70 9.71 3.50
CA ASN A 12 10.86 11.16 3.75
C ASN A 12 9.64 11.76 4.47
N ASP A 13 9.77 13.03 4.91
CA ASP A 13 8.75 13.89 5.55
C ASP A 13 7.29 13.40 5.43
N LYS A 14 6.80 12.78 6.51
CA LYS A 14 5.53 12.06 6.58
C LYS A 14 4.33 12.94 6.21
N GLU A 15 4.38 14.20 6.61
CA GLU A 15 3.31 15.17 6.33
C GLU A 15 3.30 15.58 4.86
N ARG A 16 4.48 15.70 4.24
CA ARG A 16 4.62 15.99 2.82
C ARG A 16 4.01 14.89 1.96
N PHE A 17 4.17 13.62 2.34
CA PHE A 17 3.55 12.49 1.61
C PHE A 17 2.04 12.48 1.75
N LYS A 18 1.53 12.60 2.97
CA LYS A 18 0.09 12.65 3.22
C LYS A 18 -0.58 13.77 2.41
N LEU A 19 0.01 14.97 2.42
CA LEU A 19 -0.50 16.11 1.66
C LEU A 19 -0.42 15.86 0.14
N ALA A 20 0.72 15.35 -0.34
CA ALA A 20 0.95 15.12 -1.76
C ALA A 20 -0.02 14.08 -2.37
N TYR A 21 -0.49 13.12 -1.59
CA TYR A 21 -1.43 12.08 -2.02
C TYR A 21 -2.88 12.35 -1.65
N SER A 22 -3.17 13.40 -0.88
CA SER A 22 -4.53 13.74 -0.42
C SER A 22 -5.54 13.83 -1.57
N HIS A 23 -5.14 14.36 -2.73
CA HIS A 23 -5.98 14.45 -3.92
C HIS A 23 -6.35 13.09 -4.55
N LEU A 24 -5.68 12.00 -4.16
CA LEU A 24 -5.99 10.64 -4.57
C LEU A 24 -6.87 9.88 -3.57
N ALA A 25 -7.21 10.48 -2.42
CA ALA A 25 -8.12 9.86 -1.44
C ALA A 25 -9.49 9.45 -2.05
N PRO A 26 -10.11 10.21 -2.99
CA PRO A 26 -11.33 9.77 -3.67
C PRO A 26 -11.17 8.49 -4.51
N HIS A 27 -9.93 8.08 -4.80
CA HIS A 27 -9.59 6.84 -5.49
C HIS A 27 -9.16 5.73 -4.51
N ASN A 28 -9.62 5.78 -3.25
CA ASN A 28 -9.28 4.81 -2.22
C ASN A 28 -7.76 4.63 -2.02
N VAL A 29 -6.99 5.71 -2.17
CA VAL A 29 -5.56 5.73 -1.86
C VAL A 29 -5.39 6.22 -0.43
N ASN A 30 -4.85 5.35 0.42
CA ASN A 30 -4.63 5.59 1.84
C ASN A 30 -3.13 5.74 2.13
N THR A 31 -2.76 6.79 2.84
CA THR A 31 -1.38 7.02 3.28
C THR A 31 -1.27 6.91 4.79
N TYR A 32 -0.27 6.20 5.29
CA TYR A 32 0.00 6.05 6.72
C TYR A 32 1.50 6.04 6.97
N ILE A 33 2.02 7.11 7.59
CA ILE A 33 3.44 7.28 7.89
C ILE A 33 4.28 7.18 6.61
N ASP A 34 4.93 6.06 6.38
CA ASP A 34 5.73 5.73 5.22
C ASP A 34 4.97 4.86 4.21
N ASP A 35 3.85 4.25 4.59
CA ASP A 35 3.09 3.35 3.73
C ASP A 35 2.02 4.06 2.88
N ILE A 36 1.90 3.69 1.61
CA ILE A 36 0.74 4.00 0.77
C ILE A 36 0.08 2.71 0.33
N SER A 37 -1.24 2.62 0.46
CA SER A 37 -2.03 1.45 0.10
C SER A 37 -3.31 1.82 -0.65
N THR A 38 -3.78 0.91 -1.49
CA THR A 38 -5.05 1.07 -2.21
C THR A 38 -5.63 -0.28 -2.58
N SER A 39 -6.96 -0.34 -2.68
CA SER A 39 -7.66 -1.57 -3.02
C SER A 39 -8.88 -1.31 -3.92
N HIS A 40 -9.11 -2.19 -4.89
CA HIS A 40 -10.17 -2.02 -5.88
C HIS A 40 -10.70 -3.36 -6.39
N ASP A 41 -11.99 -3.40 -6.72
CA ASP A 41 -12.68 -4.59 -7.27
C ASP A 41 -12.60 -4.67 -8.81
N ASP A 42 -12.29 -3.57 -9.48
CA ASP A 42 -12.05 -3.51 -10.93
C ASP A 42 -10.54 -3.38 -11.22
N PHE A 43 -9.98 -4.37 -11.91
CA PHE A 43 -8.55 -4.44 -12.20
C PHE A 43 -8.06 -3.28 -13.09
N ASN A 44 -8.85 -2.87 -14.09
CA ASN A 44 -8.44 -1.81 -15.00
C ASN A 44 -8.40 -0.45 -14.32
N TYR A 45 -9.39 -0.17 -13.47
CA TYR A 45 -9.42 0.99 -12.61
C TYR A 45 -8.26 0.96 -11.61
N HIS A 46 -7.97 -0.21 -11.05
CA HIS A 46 -6.83 -0.42 -10.18
C HIS A 46 -5.50 -0.01 -10.83
N LEU A 47 -5.24 -0.48 -12.06
CA LEU A 47 -4.06 -0.10 -12.84
C LEU A 47 -3.97 1.41 -13.07
N LYS A 48 -5.11 2.08 -13.34
CA LYS A 48 -5.16 3.55 -13.48
C LYS A 48 -4.76 4.25 -12.18
N VAL A 49 -5.18 3.74 -11.03
CA VAL A 49 -4.84 4.33 -9.73
C VAL A 49 -3.36 4.09 -9.38
N ILE A 50 -2.81 2.89 -9.63
CA ILE A 50 -1.37 2.63 -9.48
C ILE A 50 -0.55 3.63 -10.32
N TYR A 51 -0.94 3.82 -11.59
CA TYR A 51 -0.26 4.74 -12.48
C TYR A 51 -0.30 6.19 -11.97
N LYS A 52 -1.45 6.65 -11.43
CA LYS A 52 -1.56 7.97 -10.79
C LYS A 52 -0.61 8.10 -9.59
N SER A 53 -0.53 7.06 -8.74
CA SER A 53 0.37 7.02 -7.59
C SER A 53 1.85 7.05 -8.00
N LEU A 54 2.23 6.29 -9.04
CA LEU A 54 3.58 6.34 -9.62
C LEU A 54 3.93 7.75 -10.11
N LYS A 55 3.02 8.39 -10.85
CA LYS A 55 3.21 9.77 -11.33
C LYS A 55 3.35 10.77 -10.19
N GLN A 56 2.59 10.60 -9.11
CA GLN A 56 2.72 11.45 -7.94
C GLN A 56 4.05 11.24 -7.23
N THR A 57 4.52 9.99 -7.12
CA THR A 57 5.84 9.66 -6.55
C THR A 57 6.96 10.33 -7.33
N GLN A 58 6.92 10.26 -8.67
CA GLN A 58 7.90 10.90 -9.54
C GLN A 58 7.99 12.42 -9.29
N LYS A 59 6.85 13.10 -9.11
CA LYS A 59 6.82 14.54 -8.80
C LYS A 59 7.48 14.89 -7.47
N LEU A 60 7.49 13.96 -6.51
CA LEU A 60 8.11 14.15 -5.20
C LEU A 60 9.62 13.86 -5.20
N ALA A 61 10.22 13.57 -6.37
CA ALA A 61 11.60 13.12 -6.50
C ALA A 61 11.97 11.99 -5.51
N SER A 62 10.98 11.14 -5.22
CA SER A 62 11.09 10.03 -4.28
C SER A 62 10.98 8.72 -5.03
N SER A 63 11.40 7.62 -4.41
CA SER A 63 11.36 6.28 -5.00
C SER A 63 10.65 5.31 -4.07
N TRP A 64 10.07 4.26 -4.67
CA TRP A 64 9.55 3.12 -3.93
C TRP A 64 10.66 2.13 -3.65
N THR A 65 10.71 1.57 -2.45
CA THR A 65 11.62 0.45 -2.14
C THR A 65 11.13 -0.80 -2.85
N ARG A 66 11.80 -1.21 -3.93
CA ARG A 66 11.35 -2.30 -4.82
C ARG A 66 11.09 -3.62 -4.09
N GLU A 67 11.89 -3.92 -3.08
CA GLU A 67 11.84 -5.18 -2.33
C GLU A 67 10.64 -5.25 -1.38
N LYS A 68 10.13 -4.09 -0.93
CA LYS A 68 9.00 -3.98 -0.01
C LYS A 68 7.68 -3.68 -0.72
N THR A 69 7.74 -3.60 -2.04
CA THR A 69 6.74 -3.02 -2.93
C THR A 69 5.87 -4.14 -3.49
N GLN A 70 4.58 -4.16 -3.15
CA GLN A 70 3.64 -5.20 -3.59
C GLN A 70 2.68 -4.66 -4.65
N LEU A 71 2.72 -5.23 -5.86
CA LEU A 71 1.97 -4.81 -7.04
C LEU A 71 0.88 -5.79 -7.46
N ALA A 72 -0.36 -5.32 -7.49
CA ALA A 72 -1.52 -5.94 -8.11
C ALA A 72 -1.63 -7.39 -7.67
N VAL A 73 -1.60 -7.56 -6.35
CA VAL A 73 -1.68 -8.84 -5.67
C VAL A 73 -3.07 -8.99 -5.06
N SER A 74 -3.52 -10.23 -4.89
CA SER A 74 -4.79 -10.55 -4.23
C SER A 74 -4.73 -10.45 -2.70
N GLU A 75 -3.52 -10.34 -2.14
CA GLU A 75 -3.25 -10.28 -0.71
C GLU A 75 -2.02 -9.40 -0.45
N ILE A 76 -2.08 -8.55 0.58
CA ILE A 76 -0.94 -7.73 1.03
C ILE A 76 -0.65 -7.87 2.52
N THR A 77 0.60 -7.62 2.91
CA THR A 77 0.99 -7.48 4.32
C THR A 77 1.01 -6.00 4.73
N LEU A 78 0.03 -5.56 5.51
CA LEU A 78 -0.11 -4.18 5.99
C LEU A 78 -0.33 -4.15 7.52
N PHE A 79 0.44 -3.31 8.23
CA PHE A 79 0.37 -3.15 9.70
C PHE A 79 0.39 -4.46 10.51
N GLY A 80 1.26 -5.40 10.13
CA GLY A 80 1.37 -6.70 10.80
C GLY A 80 0.16 -7.61 10.59
N ARG A 81 -0.64 -7.31 9.56
CA ARG A 81 -1.77 -8.13 9.13
C ARG A 81 -1.60 -8.50 7.67
N ILE A 82 -2.15 -9.64 7.34
CA ILE A 82 -2.38 -10.08 5.99
C ILE A 82 -3.82 -9.68 5.63
N ILE A 83 -3.96 -8.93 4.54
CA ILE A 83 -5.23 -8.37 4.06
C ILE A 83 -5.51 -8.91 2.66
N SER A 84 -6.64 -9.59 2.50
CA SER A 84 -7.17 -10.08 1.23
C SER A 84 -8.63 -9.65 1.06
N GLN A 85 -9.26 -10.08 -0.03
CA GLN A 85 -10.71 -9.99 -0.22
C GLN A 85 -11.53 -10.58 0.94
N MET A 86 -11.10 -11.76 1.38
CA MET A 86 -11.94 -12.66 2.17
C MET A 86 -11.64 -12.56 3.66
N VAL A 87 -10.40 -12.18 3.98
CA VAL A 87 -9.85 -12.29 5.32
C VAL A 87 -8.93 -11.12 5.61
N VAL A 88 -9.07 -10.58 6.81
CA VAL A 88 -8.03 -9.80 7.50
C VAL A 88 -7.55 -10.65 8.67
N ARG A 89 -6.29 -11.08 8.64
CA ARG A 89 -5.70 -11.93 9.69
C ARG A 89 -4.36 -11.37 10.16
N PRO A 90 -3.93 -11.66 11.39
CA PRO A 90 -2.56 -11.39 11.81
C PRO A 90 -1.54 -12.04 10.88
N ASP A 91 -0.41 -11.37 10.69
CA ASP A 91 0.74 -11.94 10.00
C ASP A 91 1.39 -13.02 10.90
N PRO A 92 1.45 -14.29 10.47
CA PRO A 92 2.00 -15.37 11.28
C PRO A 92 3.50 -15.19 11.57
N GLU A 93 4.27 -14.53 10.70
CA GLU A 93 5.69 -14.25 10.96
C GLU A 93 5.85 -13.23 12.10
N ARG A 94 4.96 -12.23 12.13
CA ARG A 94 4.90 -11.25 13.23
C ARG A 94 4.51 -11.90 14.54
N ILE A 95 3.54 -12.83 14.52
CA ILE A 95 3.17 -13.61 15.72
C ILE A 95 4.35 -14.45 16.19
N ALA A 96 5.03 -15.16 15.29
CA ALA A 96 6.16 -16.01 15.62
C ALA A 96 7.31 -15.22 16.25
N ALA A 97 7.60 -14.02 15.75
CA ALA A 97 8.62 -13.12 16.31
C ALA A 97 8.32 -12.66 17.75
N MET A 98 7.04 -12.63 18.16
CA MET A 98 6.64 -12.32 19.53
C MET A 98 6.71 -13.52 20.47
N ASN A 99 6.72 -14.74 19.92
CA ASN A 99 6.73 -16.01 20.66
C ASN A 99 8.15 -16.57 20.85
N VAL A 100 9.19 -15.76 20.64
CA VAL A 100 10.57 -16.13 20.95
C VAL A 100 10.77 -16.06 22.47
N THR A 101 10.45 -17.15 23.15
CA THR A 101 10.88 -17.49 24.52
C THR A 101 12.28 -18.10 24.54
#